data_AF-A0A0N0TQN9-F1
#
_entry.id   AF-A0A0N0TQN9-F1
#
_cell.length_a   1.000
_cell.length_b   1.000
_cell.length_c   1.000
_cell.angle_alpha   90.00
_cell.angle_beta   90.00
_cell.angle_gamma   90.00
#
_symmetry.space_group_name_H-M   'P 1'
#
loop_
_entity.id
_entity.type
_entity.pdbx_description
1 polymer ?
#
loop_
_entity_poly.entity_id
_entity_poly.type
_entity_poly.pdbx_seq_one_letter_code
_entity_poly.pdbx_strand_id
1 'polypeptide(L)'
;MWENEQELSGRLKSEVDGPAPAVRTDLVEVLKRGRRRLLVRRVGASAGVLAVVGVVGFGTAALGDLAAPRDTPPAGDGGVVTTSPATVGPEWTTVAQPARTPYGTFTPAWTAPPPAGREILSIPLCDPGAGSQSTTWNSPRPPESVLDAWVRAVAQVASPATVSELNTRVIPANKDKHPDSVDGHVQWLDVTDEHGTGSVDLKAGRTTLDPVAAADDEAFAEGNCAPPRRLVRSDGTVLQFYPVQASEPFQSLARVLRVYTPTGATYAISVVNYGSPDFEFREEDASFNRTGAGRETLPLTEEQLTRIGLALGDAR
;
A
#
# COMPACT_ATOMS: atom_id res chain seq x y z
N MET A 1 -5.52 -51.48 9.51
CA MET A 1 -5.70 -50.03 9.73
C MET A 1 -5.45 -49.80 11.21
N TRP A 2 -4.22 -49.46 11.65
CA TRP A 2 -3.83 -48.92 13.00
C TRP A 2 -2.36 -49.21 13.46
N GLU A 3 -1.50 -49.86 12.67
CA GLU A 3 -0.08 -50.02 13.07
C GLU A 3 0.75 -48.73 12.91
N ASN A 4 0.39 -47.87 11.96
CA ASN A 4 1.14 -46.63 11.70
C ASN A 4 0.95 -45.54 12.76
N GLU A 5 -0.18 -45.50 13.49
CA GLU A 5 -0.41 -44.46 14.51
C GLU A 5 0.39 -44.70 15.79
N GLN A 6 0.58 -45.96 16.18
CA GLN A 6 1.38 -46.29 17.35
C GLN A 6 2.88 -46.05 17.08
N GLU A 7 3.36 -46.34 15.87
CA GLU A 7 4.74 -46.04 15.49
C GLU A 7 4.98 -44.52 15.41
N LEU A 8 4.01 -43.75 14.90
CA LEU A 8 4.10 -42.29 14.85
C LEU A 8 4.09 -41.67 16.25
N SER A 9 3.21 -42.15 17.12
CA SER A 9 3.10 -41.70 18.53
C SER A 9 4.37 -42.03 19.33
N GLY A 10 4.96 -43.20 19.08
CA GLY A 10 6.23 -43.61 19.69
C GLY A 10 7.39 -42.70 19.29
N ARG A 11 7.51 -42.39 17.99
CA ARG A 11 8.57 -41.49 17.48
C ARG A 11 8.40 -40.04 17.95
N LEU A 12 7.16 -39.56 18.03
CA LEU A 12 6.86 -38.22 18.55
C LEU A 12 7.20 -38.08 20.04
N LYS A 13 6.90 -39.09 20.86
CA LYS A 13 7.28 -39.07 22.29
C LYS A 13 8.80 -39.09 22.46
N SER A 14 9.53 -39.87 21.66
CA SER A 14 10.98 -39.94 21.76
C SER A 14 11.70 -38.64 21.35
N GLU A 15 11.10 -37.83 20.47
CA GLU A 15 11.67 -36.51 20.12
C GLU A 15 11.39 -35.42 21.16
N VAL A 16 10.35 -35.58 21.98
CA VAL A 16 9.94 -34.58 22.98
C VAL A 16 10.64 -34.78 24.32
N ASP A 17 11.06 -36.01 24.67
CA ASP A 17 11.70 -36.34 25.95
C ASP A 17 13.21 -36.01 26.04
N GLY A 18 13.74 -35.15 25.16
CA GLY A 18 15.11 -34.63 25.26
C GLY A 18 15.27 -33.62 26.40
N PRO A 19 16.47 -33.48 27.00
CA PRO A 19 16.71 -32.51 28.07
C PRO A 19 16.43 -31.09 27.57
N ALA A 20 15.59 -30.36 28.31
CA ALA A 20 15.19 -29.00 27.97
C ALA A 20 16.43 -28.11 27.76
N PRO A 21 16.60 -27.49 26.58
CA PRO A 21 17.77 -26.67 26.31
C PRO A 21 17.81 -25.48 27.26
N ALA A 22 18.98 -25.21 27.83
CA ALA A 22 19.20 -24.12 28.76
C ALA A 22 18.72 -22.79 28.14
N VAL A 23 17.88 -22.06 28.88
CA VAL A 23 17.32 -20.77 28.44
C VAL A 23 18.45 -19.76 28.33
N ARG A 24 18.95 -19.54 27.11
CA ARG A 24 19.71 -18.36 26.74
C ARG A 24 18.88 -17.58 25.74
N THR A 25 18.22 -16.53 26.23
CA THR A 25 17.53 -15.54 25.40
C THR A 25 18.52 -14.48 24.96
N ASP A 26 19.38 -14.83 24.00
CA ASP A 26 20.03 -13.79 23.23
C ASP A 26 19.06 -13.36 22.13
N LEU A 27 18.59 -12.10 22.22
CA LEU A 27 17.64 -11.50 21.29
C LEU A 27 18.13 -11.63 19.84
N VAL A 28 19.45 -11.60 19.64
CA VAL A 28 20.08 -11.76 18.32
C VAL A 28 19.88 -13.17 17.77
N GLU A 29 19.86 -14.18 18.63
CA GLU A 29 19.66 -15.58 18.25
C GLU A 29 18.18 -15.88 17.97
N VAL A 30 17.27 -15.24 18.71
CA VAL A 30 15.81 -15.28 18.44
C VAL A 30 15.49 -14.60 17.10
N LEU A 31 16.10 -13.46 16.79
CA LEU A 31 15.94 -12.78 15.51
C LEU A 31 16.51 -13.59 14.34
N LYS A 32 17.69 -14.23 14.50
CA LYS A 32 18.25 -15.15 13.50
C LYS A 32 17.36 -16.38 13.27
N ARG A 33 16.81 -16.96 14.34
CA ARG A 33 15.91 -18.13 14.26
C ARG A 33 14.54 -17.76 13.68
N GLY A 34 14.04 -16.55 13.93
CA GLY A 34 12.84 -15.98 13.30
C GLY A 34 13.00 -15.76 11.79
N ARG A 35 14.15 -15.22 11.36
CA ARG A 35 14.46 -15.01 9.93
C ARG A 35 14.60 -16.34 9.17
N ARG A 36 15.14 -17.38 9.81
CA ARG A 36 15.24 -18.73 9.22
C ARG A 36 13.88 -19.45 9.13
N ARG A 37 12.97 -19.25 10.09
CA ARG A 37 11.60 -19.80 10.02
C ARG A 37 10.74 -19.13 8.93
N LEU A 38 10.94 -17.84 8.66
CA LEU A 38 10.27 -17.15 7.54
C LEU A 38 10.78 -17.65 6.18
N LEU A 39 12.07 -17.97 6.05
CA LEU A 39 12.63 -18.60 4.84
C LEU A 39 12.15 -20.04 4.65
N VAL A 40 12.03 -20.83 5.73
CA VAL A 40 11.52 -22.22 5.64
C VAL A 40 10.01 -22.26 5.36
N ARG A 41 9.21 -21.30 5.86
CA ARG A 41 7.80 -21.16 5.46
C ARG A 41 7.63 -20.73 4.00
N ARG A 42 8.62 -20.08 3.38
CA ARG A 42 8.65 -19.78 1.93
C ARG A 42 9.07 -20.97 1.06
N VAL A 43 9.55 -22.08 1.65
CA VAL A 43 9.91 -23.32 0.93
C VAL A 43 8.95 -24.47 1.29
N GLY A 44 8.16 -24.34 2.35
CA GLY A 44 7.21 -25.36 2.85
C GLY A 44 5.80 -25.32 2.25
N ALA A 45 5.58 -24.62 1.12
CA ALA A 45 4.32 -24.65 0.35
C ALA A 45 4.47 -25.37 -1.00
N SER A 46 5.57 -26.08 -1.21
CA SER A 46 5.89 -26.81 -2.45
C SER A 46 6.45 -28.19 -2.13
N ALA A 47 5.65 -29.01 -1.43
CA ALA A 47 5.90 -30.44 -1.28
C ALA A 47 4.65 -31.21 -1.74
N GLY A 48 4.43 -31.22 -3.05
CA GLY A 48 3.37 -31.98 -3.68
C GLY A 48 3.65 -32.16 -5.17
N VAL A 49 4.03 -33.38 -5.55
CA VAL A 49 4.21 -33.88 -6.92
C VAL A 49 5.56 -33.56 -7.58
N LEU A 50 6.55 -34.44 -7.38
CA LEU A 50 7.48 -34.80 -8.45
C LEU A 50 7.78 -36.29 -8.38
N ALA A 51 7.21 -37.04 -9.32
CA ALA A 51 7.70 -38.35 -9.71
C ALA A 51 7.61 -38.48 -11.25
N VAL A 52 8.75 -38.87 -11.83
CA VAL A 52 8.97 -39.56 -13.12
C VAL A 52 9.32 -38.72 -14.38
N VAL A 53 10.64 -38.68 -14.66
CA VAL A 53 11.39 -38.92 -15.94
C VAL A 53 11.20 -37.93 -17.12
N GLY A 54 12.25 -37.41 -17.80
CA GLY A 54 13.68 -37.70 -17.74
C GLY A 54 14.58 -36.85 -18.66
N VAL A 55 15.87 -36.90 -18.32
CA VAL A 55 17.14 -36.81 -19.09
C VAL A 55 17.11 -36.35 -20.56
N VAL A 56 17.90 -35.30 -20.87
CA VAL A 56 18.99 -35.10 -21.89
C VAL A 56 19.28 -33.58 -21.89
N GLY A 57 20.48 -33.00 -21.87
CA GLY A 57 21.85 -33.48 -22.02
C GLY A 57 22.83 -32.29 -21.86
N PHE A 58 24.10 -32.65 -21.69
CA PHE A 58 25.28 -31.83 -21.39
C PHE A 58 25.71 -30.79 -22.46
N GLY A 59 26.49 -29.79 -22.03
CA GLY A 59 27.50 -29.13 -22.89
C GLY A 59 28.16 -27.85 -22.35
N THR A 60 29.20 -28.00 -21.51
CA THR A 60 30.51 -27.27 -21.44
C THR A 60 30.62 -25.87 -22.09
N ALA A 61 30.94 -24.79 -21.37
CA ALA A 61 32.24 -24.34 -20.82
C ALA A 61 33.12 -23.45 -21.74
N ALA A 62 33.73 -22.44 -21.10
CA ALA A 62 34.99 -21.73 -21.40
C ALA A 62 34.98 -20.33 -22.10
N LEU A 63 35.23 -19.32 -21.25
CA LEU A 63 36.35 -18.33 -21.25
C LEU A 63 36.60 -17.33 -22.41
N GLY A 64 36.95 -16.11 -21.98
CA GLY A 64 37.62 -15.04 -22.74
C GLY A 64 36.71 -13.82 -22.96
N ASP A 65 37.11 -12.56 -22.82
CA ASP A 65 38.41 -11.96 -22.57
C ASP A 65 38.16 -10.46 -22.23
N LEU A 66 39.18 -9.82 -21.67
CA LEU A 66 39.29 -8.43 -21.24
C LEU A 66 39.12 -7.42 -22.38
N ALA A 67 38.35 -6.34 -22.19
CA ALA A 67 38.57 -5.04 -22.84
C ALA A 67 37.76 -3.88 -22.23
N ALA A 68 38.48 -2.98 -21.54
CA ALA A 68 38.31 -1.52 -21.38
C ALA A 68 36.95 -0.87 -21.00
N PRO A 69 36.98 0.20 -20.17
CA PRO A 69 35.81 1.00 -19.85
C PRO A 69 35.42 1.86 -21.06
N ARG A 70 34.19 1.72 -21.55
CA ARG A 70 33.57 2.69 -22.44
C ARG A 70 32.76 3.67 -21.61
N ASP A 71 33.16 4.93 -21.66
CA ASP A 71 32.34 6.06 -21.27
C ASP A 71 31.01 5.99 -22.02
N THR A 72 29.95 5.62 -21.29
CA THR A 72 28.57 5.80 -21.75
C THR A 72 28.22 7.29 -21.67
N PRO A 73 27.88 7.95 -22.78
CA PRO A 73 27.27 9.28 -22.73
C PRO A 73 25.90 9.17 -22.04
N PRO A 74 25.44 10.22 -21.32
CA PRO A 74 24.10 10.23 -20.75
C PRO A 74 23.06 10.03 -21.85
N ALA A 75 22.09 9.14 -21.58
CA ALA A 75 20.94 8.91 -22.43
C ALA A 75 20.25 10.25 -22.72
N GLY A 76 20.14 10.57 -24.00
CA GLY A 76 19.63 11.83 -24.50
C GLY A 76 18.17 12.07 -24.13
N ASP A 77 17.88 13.35 -23.94
CA ASP A 77 16.55 13.93 -23.84
C ASP A 77 15.66 13.46 -25.01
N GLY A 78 14.73 12.56 -24.70
CA GLY A 78 13.63 12.21 -25.58
C GLY A 78 12.65 13.36 -25.66
N GLY A 79 12.70 14.10 -26.77
CA GLY A 79 11.59 14.83 -27.40
C GLY A 79 10.60 15.55 -26.48
N VAL A 80 10.83 16.84 -26.24
CA VAL A 80 9.80 17.76 -25.74
C VAL A 80 8.70 17.87 -26.81
N VAL A 81 7.61 17.12 -26.61
CA VAL A 81 6.34 17.41 -27.25
C VAL A 81 5.81 18.68 -26.59
N THR A 82 5.88 19.79 -27.32
CA THR A 82 5.18 21.04 -26.97
C THR A 82 3.68 20.79 -26.96
N THR A 83 3.13 20.52 -25.77
CA THR A 83 1.70 20.57 -25.50
C THR A 83 1.28 22.01 -25.20
N SER A 84 0.13 22.39 -25.74
CA SER A 84 -0.68 23.61 -25.52
C SER A 84 -0.58 24.24 -24.12
N PRO A 85 -0.82 25.55 -23.98
CA PRO A 85 -0.65 26.28 -22.72
C PRO A 85 -1.42 25.60 -21.59
N ALA A 86 -0.69 25.28 -20.52
CA ALA A 86 -1.22 24.67 -19.32
C ALA A 86 -2.39 25.49 -18.79
N THR A 87 -3.55 24.87 -18.69
CA THR A 87 -4.62 25.33 -17.81
C THR A 87 -4.00 25.53 -16.42
N VAL A 88 -4.05 26.75 -15.89
CA VAL A 88 -3.43 27.16 -14.61
C VAL A 88 -4.08 26.36 -13.47
N GLY A 89 -3.56 25.16 -13.22
CA GLY A 89 -3.83 24.40 -12.01
C GLY A 89 -3.00 24.93 -10.84
N PRO A 90 -3.31 24.51 -9.60
CA PRO A 90 -2.47 24.84 -8.46
C PRO A 90 -1.04 24.33 -8.69
N GLU A 91 -0.04 25.17 -8.41
CA GLU A 91 1.36 24.86 -8.61
C GLU A 91 1.83 23.86 -7.53
N TRP A 92 1.95 22.59 -7.94
CA TRP A 92 2.52 21.54 -7.09
C TRP A 92 4.03 21.67 -7.04
N THR A 93 4.58 21.76 -5.83
CA THR A 93 6.03 21.77 -5.61
C THR A 93 6.50 20.38 -5.19
N THR A 94 7.68 19.95 -5.66
CA THR A 94 8.28 18.71 -5.15
C THR A 94 8.92 19.01 -3.79
N VAL A 95 8.65 18.16 -2.79
CA VAL A 95 9.26 18.31 -1.47
C VAL A 95 10.78 18.13 -1.60
N ALA A 96 11.55 19.08 -1.06
CA ALA A 96 13.01 19.07 -1.09
C ALA A 96 13.61 18.06 -0.09
N GLN A 97 13.29 16.79 -0.27
CA GLN A 97 13.84 15.67 0.49
C GLN A 97 14.56 14.70 -0.47
N PRO A 98 15.63 14.02 -0.04
CA PRO A 98 16.30 13.04 -0.89
C PRO A 98 15.40 11.83 -1.15
N ALA A 99 15.42 11.32 -2.37
CA ALA A 99 14.73 10.07 -2.69
C ALA A 99 15.32 8.89 -1.89
N ARG A 100 14.46 7.94 -1.51
CA ARG A 100 14.88 6.69 -0.85
C ARG A 100 15.39 5.68 -1.87
N THR A 101 16.33 4.85 -1.44
CA THR A 101 16.84 3.73 -2.25
C THR A 101 15.83 2.58 -2.24
N PRO A 102 15.32 2.13 -3.40
CA PRO A 102 14.43 0.98 -3.46
C PRO A 102 15.13 -0.30 -2.99
N TYR A 103 14.43 -1.14 -2.24
CA TYR A 103 14.93 -2.49 -1.88
C TYR A 103 14.49 -3.57 -2.89
N GLY A 104 13.64 -3.20 -3.84
CA GLY A 104 13.14 -4.08 -4.88
C GLY A 104 12.10 -3.38 -5.74
N THR A 105 11.47 -4.18 -6.59
CA THR A 105 10.34 -3.76 -7.42
C THR A 105 9.15 -4.63 -7.04
N PHE A 106 7.96 -4.05 -7.01
CA PHE A 106 6.72 -4.76 -6.79
C PHE A 106 6.59 -5.91 -7.81
N THR A 107 6.11 -7.05 -7.34
CA THR A 107 5.71 -8.18 -8.18
C THR A 107 4.48 -8.81 -7.53
N PRO A 108 3.39 -9.04 -8.28
CA PRO A 108 2.20 -9.68 -7.74
C PRO A 108 2.52 -11.06 -7.15
N ALA A 109 1.74 -11.47 -6.15
CA ALA A 109 1.90 -12.79 -5.56
C ALA A 109 1.53 -13.88 -6.59
N TRP A 110 2.27 -14.99 -6.61
CA TRP A 110 1.99 -16.12 -7.49
C TRP A 110 0.59 -16.73 -7.26
N THR A 111 0.02 -16.52 -6.08
CA THR A 111 -1.34 -16.95 -5.71
C THR A 111 -2.45 -16.07 -6.30
N ALA A 112 -2.09 -14.90 -6.85
CA ALA A 112 -3.02 -13.92 -7.39
C ALA A 112 -2.41 -13.26 -8.65
N PRO A 113 -2.13 -14.04 -9.71
CA PRO A 113 -1.53 -13.51 -10.92
C PRO A 113 -2.47 -12.46 -11.56
N PRO A 114 -1.92 -11.41 -12.20
CA PRO A 114 -2.73 -10.46 -12.94
C PRO A 114 -3.57 -11.16 -14.02
N PRO A 115 -4.77 -10.63 -14.33
CA PRO A 115 -5.55 -11.09 -15.47
C PRO A 115 -4.75 -11.10 -16.78
N ALA A 116 -5.05 -12.03 -17.68
CA ALA A 116 -4.36 -12.16 -18.95
C ALA A 116 -4.36 -10.84 -19.74
N GLY A 117 -3.18 -10.42 -20.22
CA GLY A 117 -3.00 -9.18 -20.97
C GLY A 117 -2.80 -7.92 -20.11
N ARG A 118 -2.95 -8.00 -18.78
CA ARG A 118 -2.68 -6.86 -17.89
C ARG A 118 -1.18 -6.65 -17.71
N GLU A 119 -0.73 -5.41 -17.95
CA GLU A 119 0.66 -5.04 -17.73
C GLU A 119 1.03 -5.10 -16.24
N ILE A 120 2.19 -5.68 -15.94
CA ILE A 120 2.77 -5.66 -14.59
C ILE A 120 3.58 -4.38 -14.46
N LEU A 121 3.14 -3.48 -13.58
CA LEU A 121 3.80 -2.19 -13.39
C LEU A 121 5.07 -2.36 -12.55
N SER A 122 6.19 -1.85 -13.06
CA SER A 122 7.47 -1.83 -12.34
C SER A 122 7.52 -0.70 -11.31
N ILE A 123 6.83 -0.87 -10.18
CA ILE A 123 6.78 0.11 -9.09
C ILE A 123 7.90 -0.18 -8.07
N PRO A 124 8.82 0.76 -7.80
CA PRO A 124 9.88 0.55 -6.82
C PRO A 124 9.31 0.48 -5.40
N LEU A 125 9.81 -0.47 -4.60
CA LEU A 125 9.41 -0.64 -3.20
C LEU A 125 10.45 -0.01 -2.28
N CYS A 126 9.99 0.86 -1.39
CA CYS A 126 10.79 1.45 -0.33
C CYS A 126 10.21 1.14 1.05
N ASP A 127 11.09 1.12 2.06
CA ASP A 127 10.66 0.97 3.44
C ASP A 127 9.87 2.24 3.82
N PRO A 128 8.63 2.14 4.34
CA PRO A 128 7.90 3.29 4.84
C PRO A 128 8.62 3.98 6.02
N GLY A 129 9.56 3.29 6.67
CA GLY A 129 10.29 3.75 7.85
C GLY A 129 9.53 3.43 9.13
N ALA A 130 9.90 4.06 10.24
CA ALA A 130 9.29 3.84 11.55
C ALA A 130 7.82 4.32 11.67
N GLY A 131 7.23 4.82 10.58
CA GLY A 131 5.96 5.56 10.61
C GLY A 131 6.13 6.95 11.23
N SER A 132 5.10 7.78 11.10
CA SER A 132 5.03 9.05 11.83
C SER A 132 4.78 8.76 13.31
N GLN A 133 5.47 9.49 14.18
CA GLN A 133 5.22 9.44 15.62
C GLN A 133 4.23 10.51 16.08
N SER A 134 3.94 11.50 15.23
CA SER A 134 3.19 12.71 15.61
C SER A 134 1.77 12.77 15.04
N THR A 135 1.54 12.11 13.90
CA THR A 135 0.23 11.95 13.28
C THR A 135 -0.36 10.58 13.62
N THR A 136 -1.59 10.62 14.14
CA THR A 136 -2.35 9.44 14.55
C THR A 136 -3.54 9.24 13.62
N TRP A 137 -3.59 8.08 12.96
CA TRP A 137 -4.67 7.66 12.05
C TRP A 137 -5.65 6.70 12.73
N ASN A 138 -6.30 7.16 13.79
CA ASN A 138 -7.34 6.37 14.49
C ASN A 138 -8.68 6.33 13.74
N SER A 139 -8.77 7.02 12.59
CA SER A 139 -9.97 7.09 11.75
C SER A 139 -11.25 7.44 12.53
N PRO A 140 -11.27 8.48 13.40
CA PRO A 140 -12.54 8.93 13.96
C PRO A 140 -13.48 9.35 12.83
N ARG A 141 -14.79 9.39 13.09
CA ARG A 141 -15.73 9.92 12.09
C ARG A 141 -15.36 11.38 11.74
N PRO A 142 -15.15 11.72 10.45
CA PRO A 142 -14.97 13.11 10.04
C PRO A 142 -16.19 13.96 10.44
N PRO A 143 -16.04 15.28 10.66
CA PRO A 143 -17.17 16.20 10.79
C PRO A 143 -18.13 16.07 9.60
N GLU A 144 -19.43 16.27 9.83
CA GLU A 144 -20.46 16.13 8.79
C GLU A 144 -20.20 17.06 7.59
N SER A 145 -19.73 18.30 7.84
CA SER A 145 -19.34 19.24 6.78
C SER A 145 -18.25 18.69 5.87
N VAL A 146 -17.24 18.02 6.43
CA VAL A 146 -16.13 17.41 5.69
C VAL A 146 -16.61 16.19 4.92
N LEU A 147 -17.45 15.36 5.54
CA LEU A 147 -18.02 14.17 4.90
C LEU A 147 -18.91 14.54 3.70
N ASP A 148 -19.78 15.52 3.87
CA ASP A 148 -20.66 16.03 2.81
C ASP A 148 -19.86 16.68 1.67
N ALA A 149 -18.82 17.45 2.01
CA ALA A 149 -17.94 18.05 1.01
C ALA A 149 -17.19 16.98 0.22
N TRP A 150 -16.70 15.94 0.89
CA TRP A 150 -16.04 14.81 0.24
C TRP A 150 -16.97 14.07 -0.71
N VAL A 151 -18.15 13.64 -0.23
CA VAL A 151 -19.14 12.91 -1.05
C VAL A 151 -19.54 13.73 -2.28
N ARG A 152 -19.84 15.02 -2.08
CA ARG A 152 -20.19 15.94 -3.18
C ARG A 152 -19.05 16.11 -4.18
N ALA A 153 -17.83 16.31 -3.70
CA ALA A 153 -16.67 16.50 -4.56
C ALA A 153 -16.38 15.25 -5.39
N VAL A 154 -16.43 14.05 -4.79
CA VAL A 154 -16.27 12.78 -5.51
C VAL A 154 -17.32 12.64 -6.60
N ALA A 155 -18.60 12.84 -6.28
CA ALA A 155 -19.69 12.78 -7.26
C ALA A 155 -19.49 13.77 -8.42
N GLN A 156 -19.02 14.98 -8.13
CA GLN A 156 -18.79 16.01 -9.15
C GLN A 156 -17.61 15.66 -10.08
N VAL A 157 -16.49 15.22 -9.51
CA VAL A 157 -15.27 14.99 -10.31
C VAL A 157 -15.30 13.67 -11.06
N ALA A 158 -16.04 12.66 -10.56
CA ALA A 158 -16.10 11.33 -11.17
C ALA A 158 -16.98 11.26 -12.44
N SER A 159 -17.83 12.26 -12.70
CA SER A 159 -18.68 12.30 -13.89
C SER A 159 -17.86 12.12 -15.18
N PRO A 160 -18.25 11.21 -16.11
CA PRO A 160 -19.57 10.55 -16.21
C PRO A 160 -19.70 9.20 -15.47
N ALA A 161 -18.71 8.77 -14.68
CA ALA A 161 -18.79 7.52 -13.92
C ALA A 161 -19.93 7.55 -12.89
N THR A 162 -20.44 6.36 -12.55
CA THR A 162 -21.45 6.20 -11.49
C THR A 162 -20.77 6.13 -10.14
N VAL A 163 -21.24 6.93 -9.17
CA VAL A 163 -20.75 6.92 -7.79
C VAL A 163 -21.79 6.26 -6.89
N SER A 164 -21.37 5.32 -6.04
CA SER A 164 -22.27 4.66 -5.09
C SER A 164 -22.77 5.60 -3.99
N GLU A 165 -23.72 5.12 -3.19
CA GLU A 165 -23.97 5.71 -1.87
C GLU A 165 -22.73 5.56 -0.97
N LEU A 166 -22.67 6.39 0.09
CA LEU A 166 -21.60 6.33 1.08
C LEU A 166 -21.64 5.02 1.85
N ASN A 167 -20.62 4.19 1.67
CA ASN A 167 -20.41 3.01 2.50
C ASN A 167 -19.67 3.41 3.77
N THR A 168 -20.10 2.88 4.91
CA THR A 168 -19.43 3.11 6.20
C THR A 168 -19.38 1.80 6.99
N ARG A 169 -18.19 1.46 7.49
CA ARG A 169 -17.99 0.40 8.49
C ARG A 169 -17.43 1.02 9.76
N VAL A 170 -18.03 0.66 10.90
CA VAL A 170 -17.55 1.06 12.22
C VAL A 170 -16.77 -0.10 12.82
N ILE A 171 -15.55 0.18 13.29
CA ILE A 171 -14.69 -0.72 14.04
C ILE A 171 -14.73 -0.23 15.50
N PRO A 172 -15.43 -0.93 16.41
CA PRO A 172 -15.60 -0.47 17.77
C PRO A 172 -14.26 -0.30 18.51
N ALA A 173 -14.18 0.75 19.32
CA ALA A 173 -13.06 1.00 20.21
C ALA A 173 -12.84 -0.17 21.19
N ASN A 174 -11.58 -0.60 21.36
CA ASN A 174 -11.23 -1.55 22.42
C ASN A 174 -10.79 -0.81 23.69
N LYS A 175 -11.79 -0.34 24.45
CA LYS A 175 -11.58 0.44 25.68
C LYS A 175 -10.84 -0.33 26.77
N ASP A 176 -10.92 -1.65 26.78
CA ASP A 176 -10.22 -2.51 27.75
C ASP A 176 -8.71 -2.51 27.51
N LYS A 177 -8.27 -2.48 26.25
CA LYS A 177 -6.85 -2.41 25.88
C LYS A 177 -6.32 -0.97 25.87
N HIS A 178 -7.15 -0.04 25.38
CA HIS A 178 -6.80 1.36 25.18
C HIS A 178 -7.96 2.26 25.60
N PRO A 179 -7.99 2.77 26.85
CA PRO A 179 -9.10 3.58 27.36
C PRO A 179 -9.41 4.85 26.54
N ASP A 180 -8.40 5.37 25.84
CA ASP A 180 -8.45 6.52 24.95
C ASP A 180 -8.83 6.18 23.50
N SER A 181 -8.94 4.90 23.14
CA SER A 181 -9.34 4.49 21.78
C SER A 181 -10.71 5.02 21.41
N VAL A 182 -10.89 5.38 20.14
CA VAL A 182 -12.17 5.84 19.59
C VAL A 182 -12.65 4.83 18.56
N ASP A 183 -13.94 4.85 18.25
CA ASP A 183 -14.47 4.04 17.15
C ASP A 183 -13.78 4.46 15.85
N GLY A 184 -13.27 3.46 15.13
CA GLY A 184 -12.69 3.64 13.81
C GLY A 184 -13.79 3.61 12.75
N HIS A 185 -13.73 4.53 11.79
CA HIS A 185 -14.66 4.62 10.68
C HIS A 185 -13.91 4.39 9.38
N VAL A 186 -14.27 3.33 8.68
CA VAL A 186 -13.83 3.10 7.30
C VAL A 186 -14.95 3.56 6.38
N GLN A 187 -14.67 4.54 5.54
CA GLN A 187 -15.65 5.18 4.67
C GLN A 187 -15.15 5.14 3.23
N TRP A 188 -16.01 4.69 2.31
CA TRP A 188 -15.65 4.63 0.90
C TRP A 188 -16.85 4.85 -0.02
N LEU A 189 -16.55 5.31 -1.22
CA LEU A 189 -17.48 5.45 -2.34
C LEU A 189 -16.92 4.63 -3.49
N ASP A 190 -17.74 3.80 -4.11
CA ASP A 190 -17.38 3.11 -5.34
C ASP A 190 -17.59 4.03 -6.54
N VAL A 191 -16.63 4.03 -7.45
CA VAL A 191 -16.66 4.75 -8.72
C VAL A 191 -16.59 3.72 -9.84
N THR A 192 -17.66 3.63 -10.63
CA THR A 192 -17.83 2.61 -11.66
C THR A 192 -18.00 3.24 -13.03
N ASP A 193 -17.15 2.82 -13.97
CA ASP A 193 -17.19 3.19 -15.38
C ASP A 193 -17.08 1.92 -16.26
N GLU A 194 -16.85 2.09 -17.56
CA GLU A 194 -16.68 1.00 -18.53
C GLU A 194 -15.44 0.12 -18.28
N HIS A 195 -14.49 0.57 -17.45
CA HIS A 195 -13.30 -0.18 -17.06
C HIS A 195 -13.48 -0.93 -15.74
N GLY A 196 -14.64 -0.82 -15.09
CA GLY A 196 -15.00 -1.50 -13.85
C GLY A 196 -15.04 -0.59 -12.63
N THR A 197 -15.07 -1.20 -11.45
CA THR A 197 -15.25 -0.51 -10.17
C THR A 197 -13.92 -0.28 -9.47
N GLY A 198 -13.64 0.96 -9.12
CA GLY A 198 -12.64 1.33 -8.11
C GLY A 198 -13.30 2.02 -6.93
N SER A 199 -12.55 2.33 -5.88
CA SER A 199 -13.07 3.07 -4.73
C SER A 199 -12.25 4.30 -4.42
N VAL A 200 -12.91 5.26 -3.78
CA VAL A 200 -12.30 6.38 -3.07
C VAL A 200 -12.61 6.19 -1.60
N ASP A 201 -11.58 6.10 -0.76
CA ASP A 201 -11.71 6.05 0.70
C ASP A 201 -11.32 7.36 1.37
N LEU A 202 -11.92 7.61 2.52
CA LEU A 202 -11.60 8.73 3.39
C LEU A 202 -11.25 8.20 4.78
N LYS A 203 -10.08 8.60 5.27
CA LYS A 203 -9.65 8.40 6.66
C LYS A 203 -9.38 9.73 7.31
N ALA A 204 -9.81 9.89 8.55
CA ALA A 204 -9.43 11.03 9.37
C ALA A 204 -8.33 10.66 10.36
N GLY A 205 -7.55 11.66 10.73
CA GLY A 205 -6.52 11.57 11.74
C GLY A 205 -6.35 12.90 12.44
N ARG A 206 -5.36 12.95 13.33
CA ARG A 206 -4.93 14.18 13.98
C ARG A 206 -3.42 14.20 14.10
N THR A 207 -2.87 15.39 14.08
CA THR A 207 -1.44 15.64 14.30
C THR A 207 -1.27 16.75 15.33
N THR A 208 -0.16 16.69 16.08
CA THR A 208 0.25 17.74 17.02
C THR A 208 1.24 18.73 16.41
N LEU A 209 1.68 18.48 15.18
CA LEU A 209 2.61 19.33 14.44
C LEU A 209 1.86 20.37 13.60
N ASP A 210 2.57 21.44 13.25
CA ASP A 210 2.09 22.36 12.22
C ASP A 210 1.93 21.62 10.87
N PRO A 211 1.01 22.04 9.98
CA PRO A 211 0.69 21.30 8.76
C PRO A 211 1.87 20.92 7.86
N VAL A 212 2.85 21.82 7.69
CA VAL A 212 4.05 21.55 6.89
C VAL A 212 4.94 20.51 7.57
N ALA A 213 5.13 20.64 8.89
CA ALA A 213 5.95 19.71 9.67
C ALA A 213 5.30 18.32 9.72
N ALA A 214 3.98 18.23 9.87
CA ALA A 214 3.24 16.96 9.77
C ALA A 214 3.41 16.31 8.38
N ALA A 215 3.32 17.11 7.32
CA ALA A 215 3.54 16.63 5.97
C ALA A 215 4.98 16.14 5.74
N ASP A 216 5.98 16.81 6.33
CA ASP A 216 7.38 16.38 6.28
C ASP A 216 7.63 15.08 7.06
N ASP A 217 7.05 14.95 8.26
CA ASP A 217 7.13 13.72 9.09
C ASP A 217 6.56 12.50 8.35
N GLU A 218 5.52 12.73 7.54
CA GLU A 218 4.84 11.69 6.79
C GLU A 218 5.27 11.59 5.31
N ALA A 219 6.36 12.24 4.89
CA ALA A 219 6.77 12.31 3.49
C ALA A 219 6.93 10.94 2.80
N PHE A 220 7.24 9.89 3.56
CA PHE A 220 7.42 8.52 3.04
C PHE A 220 6.49 7.49 3.68
N ALA A 221 5.41 7.94 4.33
CA ALA A 221 4.51 7.08 5.09
C ALA A 221 3.77 6.04 4.22
N GLU A 222 3.67 6.26 2.90
CA GLU A 222 3.02 5.34 1.96
C GLU A 222 4.00 4.33 1.32
N GLY A 223 5.25 4.23 1.81
CA GLY A 223 6.26 3.33 1.24
C GLY A 223 6.83 3.79 -0.10
N ASN A 224 6.59 5.06 -0.46
CA ASN A 224 7.12 5.69 -1.66
C ASN A 224 8.64 5.85 -1.62
N CYS A 225 9.28 5.78 -2.79
CA CYS A 225 10.71 6.05 -2.94
C CYS A 225 11.01 7.51 -3.29
N ALA A 226 10.20 8.09 -4.18
CA ALA A 226 10.28 9.50 -4.52
C ALA A 226 9.57 10.34 -3.46
N PRO A 227 10.08 11.54 -3.11
CA PRO A 227 9.37 12.48 -2.26
C PRO A 227 7.99 12.81 -2.86
N PRO A 228 6.98 13.08 -2.01
CA PRO A 228 5.66 13.46 -2.48
C PRO A 228 5.69 14.88 -3.05
N ARG A 229 4.64 15.24 -3.77
CA ARG A 229 4.41 16.63 -4.17
C ARG A 229 3.53 17.32 -3.16
N ARG A 230 3.71 18.63 -3.03
CA ARG A 230 3.06 19.46 -2.00
C ARG A 230 2.45 20.71 -2.62
N LEU A 231 1.25 21.03 -2.15
CA LEU A 231 0.57 22.29 -2.38
C LEU A 231 0.28 22.92 -1.01
N VAL A 232 0.82 24.11 -0.77
CA VAL A 232 0.58 24.88 0.46
C VAL A 232 -0.37 26.01 0.13
N ARG A 233 -1.49 26.08 0.83
CA ARG A 233 -2.52 27.11 0.63
C ARG A 233 -2.27 28.32 1.51
N SER A 234 -2.80 29.47 1.12
CA SER A 234 -2.67 30.75 1.86
C SER A 234 -3.28 30.71 3.26
N ASP A 235 -4.18 29.75 3.51
CA ASP A 235 -4.84 29.54 4.79
C ASP A 235 -4.08 28.59 5.73
N GLY A 236 -2.87 28.16 5.34
CA GLY A 236 -2.01 27.24 6.09
C GLY A 236 -2.28 25.76 5.85
N THR A 237 -3.28 25.40 5.04
CA THR A 237 -3.55 23.99 4.71
C THR A 237 -2.48 23.45 3.77
N VAL A 238 -2.05 22.23 4.03
CA VAL A 238 -1.08 21.52 3.18
C VAL A 238 -1.74 20.31 2.57
N LEU A 239 -1.68 20.21 1.24
CA LEU A 239 -2.04 19.02 0.48
C LEU A 239 -0.75 18.31 0.09
N GLN A 240 -0.66 17.00 0.35
CA GLN A 240 0.50 16.18 0.02
C GLN A 240 0.09 14.96 -0.81
N PHE A 241 0.59 14.92 -2.04
CA PHE A 241 0.24 13.96 -3.06
C PHE A 241 1.33 12.90 -3.20
N TYR A 242 0.97 11.65 -2.92
CA TYR A 242 1.90 10.52 -2.96
C TYR A 242 1.90 9.85 -4.35
N PRO A 243 3.02 9.28 -4.78
CA PRO A 243 3.07 8.50 -6.02
C PRO A 243 2.22 7.23 -5.90
N VAL A 244 1.85 6.65 -7.05
CA VAL A 244 1.11 5.37 -7.09
C VAL A 244 1.94 4.29 -6.42
N GLN A 245 1.29 3.51 -5.57
CA GLN A 245 1.84 2.30 -4.96
C GLN A 245 1.07 1.09 -5.46
N ALA A 246 1.74 -0.07 -5.44
CA ALA A 246 1.11 -1.35 -5.66
C ALA A 246 1.25 -2.23 -4.42
N SER A 247 0.21 -3.00 -4.11
CA SER A 247 0.19 -3.88 -2.95
C SER A 247 -0.40 -5.26 -3.27
N GLU A 248 0.22 -6.27 -2.67
CA GLU A 248 -0.20 -7.68 -2.69
C GLU A 248 -1.60 -7.88 -2.06
N PRO A 249 -2.31 -8.98 -2.38
CA PRO A 249 -1.87 -10.10 -3.21
C PRO A 249 -1.96 -9.85 -4.72
N PHE A 250 -2.89 -9.01 -5.17
CA PHE A 250 -3.05 -8.61 -6.57
C PHE A 250 -2.09 -7.47 -6.94
N GLN A 251 -2.14 -6.96 -8.18
CA GLN A 251 -1.60 -5.62 -8.49
C GLN A 251 -2.63 -4.56 -8.09
N SER A 252 -2.80 -4.37 -6.78
CA SER A 252 -3.74 -3.39 -6.25
C SER A 252 -3.06 -2.03 -6.28
N LEU A 253 -3.51 -1.15 -7.17
CA LEU A 253 -2.97 0.20 -7.29
C LEU A 253 -3.68 1.11 -6.32
N ALA A 254 -2.90 1.87 -5.56
CA ALA A 254 -3.39 2.89 -4.65
C ALA A 254 -2.66 4.21 -4.90
N ARG A 255 -3.36 5.31 -4.72
CA ARG A 255 -2.78 6.65 -4.71
C ARG A 255 -3.44 7.46 -3.62
N VAL A 256 -2.62 8.11 -2.79
CA VAL A 256 -3.07 8.82 -1.61
C VAL A 256 -2.81 10.31 -1.76
N LEU A 257 -3.81 11.10 -1.39
CA LEU A 257 -3.69 12.53 -1.14
C LEU A 257 -3.98 12.78 0.34
N ARG A 258 -3.03 13.37 1.06
CA ARG A 258 -3.22 13.79 2.45
C ARG A 258 -3.47 15.29 2.54
N VAL A 259 -4.36 15.69 3.44
CA VAL A 259 -4.71 17.08 3.74
C VAL A 259 -4.41 17.32 5.21
N TYR A 260 -3.54 18.28 5.50
CA TYR A 260 -3.17 18.71 6.85
C TYR A 260 -3.71 20.11 7.09
N THR A 261 -4.57 20.28 8.10
CA THR A 261 -5.21 21.57 8.39
C THR A 261 -4.51 22.28 9.56
N PRO A 262 -4.59 23.62 9.63
CA PRO A 262 -4.07 24.37 10.78
C PRO A 262 -4.73 24.02 12.13
N THR A 263 -5.88 23.34 12.12
CA THR A 263 -6.58 22.89 13.34
C THR A 263 -6.00 21.59 13.90
N GLY A 264 -5.01 21.00 13.24
CA GLY A 264 -4.43 19.70 13.59
C GLY A 264 -5.24 18.51 13.10
N ALA A 265 -6.35 18.73 12.38
CA ALA A 265 -7.06 17.65 11.71
C ALA A 265 -6.28 17.22 10.45
N THR A 266 -6.24 15.92 10.21
CA THR A 266 -5.64 15.36 9.00
C THR A 266 -6.63 14.45 8.30
N TYR A 267 -6.58 14.44 6.97
CA TYR A 267 -7.42 13.57 6.15
C TYR A 267 -6.55 12.86 5.13
N ALA A 268 -6.77 11.57 4.91
CA ALA A 268 -6.18 10.81 3.83
C ALA A 268 -7.31 10.37 2.89
N ILE A 269 -7.21 10.80 1.64
CA ILE A 269 -8.08 10.36 0.56
C ILE A 269 -7.27 9.36 -0.26
N SER A 270 -7.66 8.10 -0.24
CA SER A 270 -7.03 7.10 -1.10
C SER A 270 -7.95 6.74 -2.26
N VAL A 271 -7.37 6.63 -3.43
CA VAL A 271 -8.04 6.13 -4.63
C VAL A 271 -7.41 4.79 -4.95
N VAL A 272 -8.24 3.76 -5.09
CA VAL A 272 -7.81 2.39 -5.34
C VAL A 272 -8.47 1.82 -6.60
N ASN A 273 -7.74 0.97 -7.34
CA ASN A 273 -8.23 0.34 -8.58
C ASN A 273 -9.15 -0.87 -8.33
N TYR A 274 -9.81 -0.94 -7.19
CA TYR A 274 -10.74 -1.99 -6.84
C TYR A 274 -11.85 -1.42 -5.98
N GLY A 275 -13.01 -2.06 -5.93
CA GLY A 275 -14.06 -1.63 -5.03
C GLY A 275 -14.83 -2.75 -4.36
N SER A 276 -16.03 -2.46 -3.87
CA SER A 276 -16.82 -3.41 -3.08
C SER A 276 -17.02 -4.79 -3.73
N PRO A 277 -17.13 -4.94 -5.06
CA PRO A 277 -17.18 -6.28 -5.68
C PRO A 277 -15.92 -7.13 -5.51
N ASP A 278 -14.78 -6.50 -5.23
CA ASP A 278 -13.47 -7.15 -5.20
C ASP A 278 -12.95 -7.42 -3.78
N PHE A 279 -13.73 -7.12 -2.74
CA PHE A 279 -13.36 -7.45 -1.36
C PHE A 279 -14.53 -7.99 -0.55
N GLU A 280 -14.19 -8.75 0.48
CA GLU A 280 -15.12 -9.26 1.48
C GLU A 280 -14.68 -8.79 2.86
N PHE A 281 -15.62 -8.35 3.69
CA PHE A 281 -15.32 -7.99 5.07
C PHE A 281 -15.26 -9.26 5.93
N ARG A 282 -14.16 -9.43 6.65
CA ARG A 282 -13.96 -10.50 7.63
C ARG A 282 -14.28 -9.99 9.02
N GLU A 283 -15.34 -10.52 9.60
CA GLU A 283 -15.79 -10.07 10.95
C GLU A 283 -14.83 -10.47 12.06
N GLU A 284 -14.12 -11.60 11.90
CA GLU A 284 -13.21 -12.17 12.91
C GLU A 284 -12.09 -11.22 13.33
N ASP A 285 -11.54 -10.47 12.39
CA ASP A 285 -10.40 -9.57 12.57
C ASP A 285 -10.69 -8.13 12.13
N ALA A 286 -11.96 -7.84 11.84
CA ALA A 286 -12.44 -6.55 11.34
C ALA A 286 -11.65 -6.03 10.12
N SER A 287 -11.25 -6.94 9.22
CA SER A 287 -10.43 -6.63 8.06
C SER A 287 -11.18 -6.81 6.74
N PHE A 288 -10.62 -6.27 5.66
CA PHE A 288 -11.09 -6.53 4.31
C PHE A 288 -10.16 -7.53 3.63
N ASN A 289 -10.72 -8.62 3.13
CA ASN A 289 -10.01 -9.60 2.33
C ASN A 289 -10.21 -9.28 0.85
N ARG A 290 -9.11 -9.20 0.09
CA ARG A 290 -9.15 -9.00 -1.36
C ARG A 290 -9.57 -10.31 -2.04
N THR A 291 -10.64 -10.29 -2.81
CA THR A 291 -11.19 -11.44 -3.54
C THR A 291 -11.05 -11.31 -5.05
N GLY A 292 -10.96 -10.08 -5.57
CA GLY A 292 -10.85 -9.79 -7.00
C GLY A 292 -9.56 -9.05 -7.39
N ALA A 293 -9.23 -9.09 -8.69
CA ALA A 293 -8.08 -8.37 -9.24
C ALA A 293 -8.33 -6.87 -9.45
N GLY A 294 -9.58 -6.39 -9.31
CA GLY A 294 -9.96 -5.02 -9.61
C GLY A 294 -9.78 -4.61 -11.07
N ARG A 295 -10.02 -3.32 -11.35
CA ARG A 295 -9.78 -2.66 -12.64
C ARG A 295 -8.29 -2.41 -12.87
N GLU A 296 -7.91 -2.18 -14.13
CA GLU A 296 -6.50 -1.99 -14.51
C GLU A 296 -5.93 -0.65 -14.03
N THR A 297 -6.76 0.40 -14.04
CA THR A 297 -6.36 1.78 -13.76
C THR A 297 -7.06 2.33 -12.52
N LEU A 298 -6.52 3.38 -11.91
CA LEU A 298 -7.21 4.10 -10.84
C LEU A 298 -8.48 4.78 -11.39
N PRO A 299 -9.60 4.80 -10.64
CA PRO A 299 -10.86 5.39 -11.09
C PRO A 299 -10.85 6.91 -11.17
N LEU A 300 -9.86 7.58 -10.58
CA LEU A 300 -9.72 9.04 -10.63
C LEU A 300 -8.31 9.44 -11.05
N THR A 301 -8.24 10.52 -11.83
CA THR A 301 -7.00 11.22 -12.16
C THR A 301 -6.49 12.01 -10.96
N GLU A 302 -5.24 12.44 -11.07
CA GLU A 302 -4.64 13.35 -10.10
C GLU A 302 -5.37 14.69 -9.97
N GLU A 303 -5.84 15.25 -11.08
CA GLU A 303 -6.55 16.53 -11.07
C GLU A 303 -7.89 16.39 -10.33
N GLN A 304 -8.62 15.29 -10.58
CA GLN A 304 -9.86 14.97 -9.88
C GLN A 304 -9.62 14.76 -8.38
N LEU A 305 -8.58 14.00 -8.01
CA LEU A 305 -8.20 13.79 -6.61
C LEU A 305 -7.78 15.09 -5.92
N THR A 306 -7.06 15.97 -6.62
CA THR A 306 -6.67 17.30 -6.12
C THR A 306 -7.91 18.15 -5.82
N ARG A 307 -8.90 18.17 -6.72
CA ARG A 307 -10.16 18.89 -6.51
C ARG A 307 -10.92 18.38 -5.28
N ILE A 308 -10.91 17.07 -5.03
CA ILE A 308 -11.48 16.50 -3.80
C ILE A 308 -10.73 17.02 -2.57
N GLY A 309 -9.39 16.94 -2.55
CA GLY A 309 -8.61 17.42 -1.41
C GLY A 309 -8.77 18.92 -1.12
N LEU A 310 -8.93 19.74 -2.15
CA LEU A 310 -9.23 21.17 -1.99
C LEU A 310 -10.60 21.37 -1.32
N ALA A 311 -11.63 20.64 -1.77
CA ALA A 311 -12.97 20.71 -1.17
C ALA A 311 -12.98 20.31 0.31
N LEU A 312 -12.20 19.29 0.70
CA LEU A 312 -12.04 18.93 2.13
C LEU A 312 -11.32 20.02 2.90
N GLY A 313 -10.28 20.62 2.31
CA GLY A 313 -9.59 21.76 2.89
C GLY A 313 -10.54 22.91 3.19
N ASP A 314 -11.52 23.17 2.32
CA ASP A 314 -12.50 24.27 2.47
C ASP A 314 -13.62 23.99 3.47
N ALA A 315 -13.92 22.73 3.77
CA ALA A 315 -15.08 22.31 4.58
C ALA A 315 -14.83 22.26 6.10
N ARG A 316 -13.70 22.80 6.55
CA ARG A 316 -13.16 22.65 7.91
C ARG A 316 -13.68 23.67 8.93
#